data_AF-A0A1H6LII4-F1
#
_entry.id   AF-A0A1H6LII4-F1
#
_cell.length_a   1.000
_cell.length_b   1.000
_cell.length_c   1.000
_cell.angle_alpha   90.00
_cell.angle_beta   90.00
_cell.angle_gamma   90.00
#
_symmetry.space_group_name_H-M   'P 1'
#
loop_
_entity.id
_entity.type
_entity.pdbx_description
1 polymer ?
#
loop_
_entity_poly.entity_id
_entity_poly.type
_entity_poly.pdbx_seq_one_letter_code
_entity_poly.pdbx_strand_id
1 'polypeptide(L)'
;MTTVDLAPEVLDALRAMADHGDPPPRCRKGVLRAAISGAVRGLADDTLDSAVRPWDLQALRQRAAALGEIVSARAVFVDESVMVAELAPSGERIVFRGVDDGWRLVRFADGADYRVRPETTRLVELPGSDPDAVLAVLGISKPDGVELRYSSADLGQGETETRWTYSWVDAAGRSILVEEIKGEIYDGATPAWRSLRAVIIDGDGGLLLSGRDGTAVITEG
;
A
#
# COMPACT_ATOMS: atom_id res chain seq x y z
N MET A 1 19.61 15.46 2.71
CA MET A 1 18.50 15.67 1.77
C MET A 1 18.87 14.95 0.48
N THR A 2 18.16 13.88 0.13
CA THR A 2 18.44 13.09 -1.07
C THR A 2 18.07 13.88 -2.33
N THR A 3 18.99 13.95 -3.30
CA THR A 3 18.73 14.60 -4.59
C THR A 3 17.93 13.67 -5.50
N VAL A 4 16.92 14.22 -6.20
CA VAL A 4 16.12 13.47 -7.18
C VAL A 4 16.19 14.08 -8.57
N ASP A 5 16.66 13.28 -9.53
CA ASP A 5 16.84 13.67 -10.92
C ASP A 5 15.97 12.85 -11.87
N LEU A 6 15.77 13.37 -13.08
CA LEU A 6 15.09 12.66 -14.17
C LEU A 6 16.10 12.42 -15.30
N ALA A 7 16.24 11.17 -15.73
CA ALA A 7 17.09 10.81 -16.87
C ALA A 7 16.62 11.49 -18.17
N PRO A 8 17.51 11.75 -19.13
CA PRO A 8 17.12 12.23 -20.46
C PRO A 8 16.04 11.37 -21.13
N GLU A 9 16.15 10.05 -21.01
CA GLU A 9 15.20 9.08 -21.56
C GLU A 9 13.80 9.24 -20.96
N VAL A 10 13.72 9.57 -19.66
CA VAL A 10 12.45 9.90 -18.99
C VAL A 10 11.89 11.22 -19.50
N LEU A 11 12.73 12.24 -19.72
CA LEU A 11 12.29 13.52 -20.26
C LEU A 11 11.74 13.36 -21.68
N ASP A 12 12.36 12.50 -22.48
CA ASP A 12 11.92 12.20 -23.84
C ASP A 12 10.62 11.38 -23.85
N ALA A 13 10.47 10.40 -22.96
CA ALA A 13 9.22 9.66 -22.78
C ALA A 13 8.06 10.59 -22.40
N LEU A 14 8.28 11.53 -21.47
CA LEU A 14 7.26 12.51 -21.07
C LEU A 14 6.87 13.46 -22.20
N ARG A 15 7.84 13.86 -23.05
CA ARG A 15 7.55 14.65 -24.25
C ARG A 15 6.70 13.84 -25.23
N ALA A 16 7.10 12.60 -25.50
CA ALA A 16 6.36 11.72 -26.40
C ALA A 16 4.91 11.53 -25.94
N MET A 17 4.65 11.32 -24.64
CA MET A 17 3.27 11.25 -24.13
C MET A 17 2.48 12.53 -24.40
N ALA A 18 3.10 13.69 -24.14
CA ALA A 18 2.46 14.99 -24.37
C ALA A 18 2.16 15.24 -25.86
N ASP A 19 3.00 14.74 -26.76
CA ASP A 19 2.78 14.85 -28.20
C ASP A 19 1.59 14.00 -28.68
N HIS A 20 1.19 12.97 -27.93
CA HIS A 20 0.08 12.06 -28.24
C HIS A 20 -1.22 12.39 -27.48
N GLY A 21 -1.22 13.41 -26.63
CA GLY A 21 -2.39 13.84 -25.87
C GLY A 21 -2.02 14.41 -24.50
N ASP A 22 -3.03 14.65 -23.67
CA ASP A 22 -2.79 15.09 -22.30
C ASP A 22 -2.24 13.91 -21.48
N PRO A 23 -0.99 13.98 -20.98
CA PRO A 23 -0.44 12.91 -20.17
C PRO A 23 -1.18 12.83 -18.83
N PRO A 24 -1.28 11.63 -18.22
CA PRO A 24 -1.87 11.48 -16.90
C PRO A 24 -1.27 12.46 -15.88
N PRO A 25 -2.04 13.01 -14.93
CA PRO A 25 -1.53 13.98 -13.95
C PRO A 25 -0.28 13.48 -13.18
N ARG A 26 -0.23 12.16 -12.92
CA ARG A 26 0.92 11.47 -12.30
C ARG A 26 2.23 11.59 -13.10
N CYS A 27 2.18 11.80 -14.41
CA CYS A 27 3.36 11.94 -15.27
C CYS A 27 3.97 13.35 -15.25
N ARG A 28 3.41 14.29 -14.47
CA ARG A 28 4.03 15.60 -14.26
C ARG A 28 5.37 15.44 -13.53
N LYS A 29 6.42 16.11 -14.02
CA LYS A 29 7.79 16.05 -13.46
C LYS A 29 7.85 16.25 -11.93
N GLY A 30 7.05 17.18 -11.40
CA GLY A 30 6.97 17.43 -9.96
C GLY A 30 6.41 16.24 -9.17
N VAL A 31 5.42 15.54 -9.72
CA VAL A 31 4.80 14.35 -9.10
C VAL A 31 5.78 13.18 -9.10
N LEU A 32 6.50 12.95 -10.20
CA LEU A 32 7.55 11.93 -10.26
C LEU A 32 8.61 12.15 -9.18
N ARG A 33 9.13 13.39 -9.07
CA ARG A 33 10.14 13.74 -8.07
C ARG A 33 9.63 13.56 -6.65
N ALA A 34 8.39 13.98 -6.38
CA ALA A 34 7.78 13.85 -5.07
C ALA A 34 7.58 12.38 -4.66
N ALA A 35 7.12 11.54 -5.59
CA ALA A 35 6.95 10.11 -5.36
C ALA A 35 8.27 9.41 -5.05
N ILE A 36 9.32 9.68 -5.83
CA ILE A 36 10.65 9.11 -5.60
C ILE A 36 11.22 9.59 -4.26
N SER A 37 11.10 10.88 -3.97
CA SER A 37 11.56 11.45 -2.69
C SER A 37 10.84 10.82 -1.49
N GLY A 38 9.52 10.62 -1.61
CA GLY A 38 8.71 9.97 -0.59
C GLY A 38 9.09 8.50 -0.38
N ALA A 39 9.32 7.76 -1.46
CA ALA A 39 9.76 6.37 -1.39
C ALA A 39 11.16 6.23 -0.77
N VAL A 40 12.13 7.07 -1.16
CA VAL A 40 13.47 7.04 -0.55
C VAL A 40 13.40 7.33 0.94
N ARG A 41 12.62 8.33 1.35
CA ARG A 41 12.41 8.61 2.78
C ARG A 41 11.76 7.41 3.48
N GLY A 42 10.72 6.83 2.88
CA GLY A 42 10.04 5.66 3.44
C GLY A 42 10.98 4.47 3.63
N LEU A 43 11.87 4.21 2.67
CA LEU A 43 12.87 3.15 2.73
C LEU A 43 13.96 3.42 3.77
N ALA A 44 14.40 4.68 3.91
CA ALA A 44 15.45 5.07 4.85
C ALA A 44 14.96 5.12 6.31
N ASP A 45 13.74 5.62 6.52
CA ASP A 45 13.18 5.89 7.86
C ASP A 45 12.24 4.77 8.35
N ASP A 46 12.07 3.69 7.57
CA ASP A 46 11.14 2.58 7.83
C ASP A 46 9.67 3.01 8.04
N THR A 47 9.21 3.96 7.21
CA THR A 47 7.87 4.58 7.31
C THR A 47 6.92 4.20 6.17
N LEU A 48 7.11 3.03 5.56
CA LEU A 48 6.36 2.60 4.36
C LEU A 48 4.92 2.16 4.62
N ASP A 49 4.51 1.89 5.86
CA ASP A 49 3.25 1.17 6.18
C ASP A 49 1.99 1.75 5.53
N SER A 50 1.91 3.07 5.38
CA SER A 50 0.77 3.77 4.81
C SER A 50 0.88 4.01 3.30
N ALA A 51 2.09 3.88 2.74
CA ALA A 51 2.40 4.25 1.37
C ALA A 51 2.41 3.07 0.40
N VAL A 52 2.53 1.83 0.88
CA VAL A 52 2.65 0.62 0.05
C VAL A 52 1.56 -0.40 0.35
N ARG A 53 1.38 -1.41 -0.50
CA ARG A 53 0.43 -2.49 -0.18
C ARG A 53 1.00 -3.39 0.92
N PRO A 54 0.14 -3.99 1.76
CA PRO A 54 0.62 -4.88 2.82
C PRO A 54 1.46 -6.06 2.32
N TRP A 55 1.16 -6.62 1.15
CA TRP A 55 1.93 -7.72 0.54
C TRP A 55 3.29 -7.27 0.00
N ASP A 56 3.44 -6.01 -0.41
CA ASP A 56 4.71 -5.44 -0.87
C ASP A 56 5.64 -5.07 0.32
N LEU A 57 5.04 -4.71 1.46
CA LEU A 57 5.71 -4.05 2.58
C LEU A 57 6.88 -4.87 3.16
N GLN A 58 6.68 -6.16 3.40
CA GLN A 58 7.70 -6.99 4.05
C GLN A 58 8.94 -7.15 3.16
N ALA A 59 8.74 -7.42 1.87
CA ALA A 59 9.84 -7.56 0.91
C ALA A 59 10.61 -6.25 0.75
N LEU A 60 9.88 -5.11 0.69
CA LEU A 60 10.48 -3.79 0.64
C LEU A 60 11.33 -3.49 1.89
N ARG A 61 10.79 -3.75 3.10
CA ARG A 61 11.52 -3.57 4.37
C ARG A 61 12.79 -4.42 4.44
N GLN A 62 12.66 -5.69 4.09
CA GLN A 62 13.79 -6.62 4.12
C GLN A 62 14.93 -6.16 3.21
N ARG A 63 14.60 -5.70 2.00
CA ARG A 63 15.61 -5.21 1.05
C ARG A 63 16.13 -3.82 1.40
N ALA A 64 15.28 -2.96 1.97
CA ALA A 64 15.69 -1.65 2.51
C ALA A 64 16.73 -1.77 3.63
N ALA A 65 16.60 -2.77 4.50
CA ALA A 65 17.58 -3.03 5.55
C ALA A 65 19.00 -3.33 5.01
N ALA A 66 19.13 -3.75 3.75
CA ALA A 66 20.40 -4.06 3.10
C ALA A 66 20.94 -2.92 2.20
N LEU A 67 20.18 -1.84 2.01
CA LEU A 67 20.42 -0.82 0.97
C LEU A 67 21.57 0.16 1.28
N GLY A 68 22.01 0.22 2.54
CA GLY A 68 22.96 1.24 3.00
C GLY A 68 22.39 2.66 2.90
N GLU A 69 23.26 3.67 2.91
CA GLU A 69 22.86 5.06 2.78
C GLU A 69 22.43 5.40 1.34
N ILE A 70 21.27 6.04 1.18
CA ILE A 70 20.76 6.51 -0.12
C ILE A 70 21.07 8.00 -0.30
N VAL A 71 22.04 8.31 -1.17
CA VAL A 71 22.53 9.67 -1.40
C VAL A 71 21.71 10.41 -2.45
N SER A 72 21.34 9.73 -3.53
CA SER A 72 20.51 10.28 -4.60
C SER A 72 19.64 9.20 -5.23
N ALA A 73 18.63 9.65 -5.97
CA ALA A 73 17.79 8.79 -6.80
C ALA A 73 17.55 9.44 -8.17
N ARG A 74 17.48 8.63 -9.22
CA ARG A 74 17.25 9.09 -10.59
C ARG A 74 16.13 8.29 -11.21
N ALA A 75 15.07 8.94 -11.70
CA ALA A 75 14.09 8.28 -12.54
C ALA A 75 14.77 7.85 -13.86
N VAL A 76 14.71 6.56 -14.18
CA VAL A 76 15.36 5.97 -15.37
C VAL A 76 14.38 5.42 -16.39
N PHE A 77 13.12 5.23 -16.01
CA PHE A 77 12.04 4.79 -16.90
C PHE A 77 10.69 5.33 -16.42
N VAL A 78 9.82 5.69 -17.35
CA VAL A 78 8.41 6.01 -17.07
C VAL A 78 7.54 5.67 -18.28
N ASP A 79 6.42 4.99 -18.02
CA ASP A 79 5.27 4.92 -18.92
C ASP A 79 4.00 5.36 -18.18
N GLU A 80 2.81 5.13 -18.73
CA GLU A 80 1.54 5.52 -18.11
C GLU A 80 1.23 4.76 -16.80
N SER A 81 1.83 3.60 -16.59
CA SER A 81 1.49 2.62 -15.57
C SER A 81 2.65 2.25 -14.65
N VAL A 82 3.90 2.42 -15.12
CA VAL A 82 5.13 2.02 -14.42
C VAL A 82 6.14 3.16 -14.44
N MET A 83 6.77 3.42 -13.29
CA MET A 83 7.94 4.29 -13.16
C MET A 83 9.04 3.52 -12.44
N VAL A 84 10.29 3.74 -12.86
CA VAL A 84 11.46 3.13 -12.21
C VAL A 84 12.45 4.22 -11.83
N ALA A 85 12.96 4.12 -10.60
CA ALA A 85 14.06 4.96 -10.13
C ALA A 85 15.26 4.09 -9.72
N GLU A 86 16.45 4.55 -10.06
CA GLU A 86 17.71 3.97 -9.64
C GLU A 86 18.26 4.74 -8.44
N LEU A 87 18.74 4.01 -7.43
CA LEU A 87 19.24 4.52 -6.16
C LEU A 87 20.76 4.54 -6.17
N ALA A 88 21.37 5.63 -5.69
CA ALA A 88 22.81 5.74 -5.52
C ALA A 88 23.20 5.69 -4.04
N PRO A 89 24.35 5.07 -3.70
CA PRO A 89 25.38 4.55 -4.60
C PRO A 89 25.17 3.08 -5.02
N SER A 90 24.16 2.39 -4.48
CA SER A 90 23.99 0.94 -4.67
C SER A 90 23.69 0.51 -6.11
N GLY A 91 23.08 1.38 -6.92
CA GLY A 91 22.55 1.02 -8.24
C GLY A 91 21.27 0.19 -8.17
N GLU A 92 20.72 -0.05 -6.97
CA GLU A 92 19.44 -0.75 -6.80
C GLU A 92 18.32 0.04 -7.47
N ARG A 93 17.35 -0.68 -8.04
CA ARG A 93 16.22 -0.06 -8.73
C ARG A 93 14.93 -0.33 -7.97
N ILE A 94 14.11 0.70 -7.86
CA ILE A 94 12.79 0.62 -7.25
C ILE A 94 11.71 0.90 -8.30
N VAL A 95 10.65 0.10 -8.25
CA VAL A 95 9.54 0.09 -9.20
C VAL A 95 8.31 0.68 -8.54
N PHE A 96 7.64 1.54 -9.30
CA PHE A 96 6.40 2.18 -8.90
C PHE A 96 5.27 1.80 -9.86
N ARG A 97 4.06 1.67 -9.31
CA ARG A 97 2.80 1.56 -10.05
C ARG A 97 2.10 2.90 -10.09
N GLY A 98 1.55 3.28 -11.24
CA GLY A 98 0.62 4.39 -11.35
C GLY A 98 -0.70 4.08 -10.64
N VAL A 99 -1.14 4.98 -9.76
CA VAL A 99 -2.42 4.86 -9.04
C VAL A 99 -3.07 6.24 -9.05
N ASP A 100 -4.22 6.36 -9.71
CA ASP A 100 -4.92 7.63 -9.92
C ASP A 100 -3.97 8.74 -10.43
N ASP A 101 -3.79 9.79 -9.64
CA ASP A 101 -2.93 10.94 -9.93
C ASP A 101 -1.52 10.82 -9.34
N GLY A 102 -1.18 9.67 -8.76
CA GLY A 102 0.09 9.43 -8.08
C GLY A 102 0.82 8.16 -8.50
N TRP A 103 1.86 7.85 -7.74
CA TRP A 103 2.70 6.68 -7.87
C TRP A 103 2.87 6.00 -6.52
N ARG A 104 2.77 4.68 -6.51
CA ARG A 104 3.01 3.86 -5.33
C ARG A 104 4.23 2.98 -5.54
N LEU A 105 5.16 2.99 -4.59
CA LEU A 105 6.27 2.03 -4.54
C LEU A 105 5.71 0.62 -4.36
N VAL A 106 6.15 -0.32 -5.19
CA VAL A 106 5.68 -1.71 -5.15
C VAL A 106 6.80 -2.70 -4.84
N ARG A 107 7.99 -2.54 -5.41
CA ARG A 107 9.08 -3.51 -5.21
C ARG A 107 10.45 -2.95 -5.62
N PHE A 108 11.49 -3.71 -5.32
CA PHE A 108 12.77 -3.62 -6.01
C PHE A 108 12.71 -4.32 -7.37
N ALA A 109 13.49 -3.84 -8.33
CA ALA A 109 13.67 -4.51 -9.62
C ALA A 109 14.82 -5.50 -9.57
N ASP A 110 14.58 -6.71 -10.08
CA ASP A 110 15.63 -7.68 -10.34
C ASP A 110 16.02 -7.61 -11.82
N GLY A 111 17.13 -6.93 -12.10
CA GLY A 111 17.60 -6.69 -13.46
C GLY A 111 16.73 -5.70 -14.24
N ALA A 112 16.27 -6.10 -15.43
CA ALA A 112 15.55 -5.24 -16.36
C ALA A 112 14.03 -5.49 -16.39
N ASP A 113 13.50 -6.35 -15.51
CA ASP A 113 12.06 -6.60 -15.44
C ASP A 113 11.35 -5.59 -14.54
N TYR A 114 10.58 -4.71 -15.18
CA TYR A 114 9.78 -3.67 -14.54
C TYR A 114 8.28 -3.98 -14.57
N ARG A 115 7.88 -5.19 -14.98
CA ARG A 115 6.46 -5.56 -15.01
C ARG A 115 5.88 -5.52 -13.60
N VAL A 116 4.66 -4.99 -13.50
CA VAL A 116 3.90 -4.94 -12.26
C VAL A 116 2.66 -5.81 -12.45
N ARG A 117 2.39 -6.69 -11.47
CA ARG A 117 1.19 -7.53 -11.47
C ARG A 117 -0.05 -6.64 -11.56
N PRO A 118 -1.07 -6.93 -12.37
CA PRO A 118 -2.30 -6.13 -12.38
C PRO A 118 -2.96 -6.07 -11.00
N GLU A 119 -3.51 -4.91 -10.64
CA GLU A 119 -4.38 -4.77 -9.47
C GLU A 119 -5.81 -4.61 -9.96
N THR A 120 -6.73 -5.36 -9.37
CA THR A 120 -8.16 -5.28 -9.66
C THR A 120 -8.92 -4.87 -8.41
N THR A 121 -9.88 -3.97 -8.59
CA THR A 121 -10.71 -3.45 -7.50
C THR A 121 -12.17 -3.72 -7.78
N ARG A 122 -12.92 -4.14 -6.76
CA ARG A 122 -14.38 -4.32 -6.83
C ARG A 122 -15.05 -3.88 -5.53
N LEU A 123 -16.25 -3.31 -5.68
CA LEU A 123 -17.13 -2.96 -4.56
C LEU A 123 -17.96 -4.19 -4.16
N VAL A 124 -18.16 -4.38 -2.87
CA VAL A 124 -18.99 -5.44 -2.29
C VAL A 124 -19.83 -4.91 -1.14
N GLU A 125 -20.98 -5.53 -0.92
CA GLU A 125 -21.81 -5.30 0.26
C GLU A 125 -21.27 -6.12 1.44
N LEU A 126 -21.31 -5.55 2.64
CA LEU A 126 -20.98 -6.25 3.88
C LEU A 126 -22.27 -6.71 4.57
N PRO A 127 -22.39 -8.01 4.94
CA PRO A 127 -23.58 -8.53 5.61
C PRO A 127 -23.65 -8.14 7.10
N GLY A 128 -22.61 -7.47 7.61
CA GLY A 128 -22.46 -7.10 9.01
C GLY A 128 -21.30 -6.12 9.18
N SER A 129 -20.97 -5.84 10.44
CA SER A 129 -20.04 -4.77 10.80
C SER A 129 -18.93 -5.22 11.75
N ASP A 130 -18.84 -6.53 11.95
CA ASP A 130 -17.84 -7.23 12.76
C ASP A 130 -16.83 -7.98 11.86
N PRO A 131 -15.72 -8.49 12.43
CA PRO A 131 -14.73 -9.24 11.65
C PRO A 131 -15.27 -10.52 10.97
N ASP A 132 -16.32 -11.17 11.51
CA ASP A 132 -16.88 -12.38 10.90
C ASP A 132 -17.67 -12.06 9.61
N ALA A 133 -18.29 -10.88 9.52
CA ALA A 133 -18.90 -10.40 8.28
C ALA A 133 -17.88 -10.27 7.14
N VAL A 134 -16.64 -9.86 7.45
CA VAL A 134 -15.55 -9.77 6.48
C VAL A 134 -15.14 -11.16 6.00
N LEU A 135 -15.01 -12.12 6.92
CA LEU A 135 -14.70 -13.51 6.56
C LEU A 135 -15.75 -14.13 5.65
N ALA A 136 -17.03 -13.87 5.92
CA ALA A 136 -18.13 -14.34 5.09
C ALA A 136 -18.06 -13.78 3.65
N VAL A 137 -17.78 -12.48 3.50
CA VAL A 137 -17.64 -11.82 2.19
C VAL A 137 -16.45 -12.36 1.40
N LEU A 138 -15.35 -12.67 2.10
CA LEU A 138 -14.16 -13.25 1.48
C LEU A 138 -14.28 -14.76 1.24
N GLY A 139 -15.34 -15.41 1.72
CA GLY A 139 -15.52 -16.86 1.62
C GLY A 139 -14.47 -17.64 2.42
N ILE A 140 -13.93 -17.05 3.49
CA ILE A 140 -12.86 -17.65 4.30
C ILE A 140 -13.47 -18.28 5.55
N SER A 141 -13.20 -19.57 5.72
CA SER A 141 -13.54 -20.28 6.95
C SER A 141 -12.45 -20.06 7.99
N LYS A 142 -12.82 -19.50 9.14
CA LYS A 142 -11.93 -19.35 10.28
C LYS A 142 -11.65 -20.74 10.90
N PRO A 143 -10.37 -21.13 11.11
CA PRO A 143 -10.06 -22.37 11.82
C PRO A 143 -10.54 -22.35 13.28
N ASP A 144 -10.85 -23.53 13.81
CA ASP A 144 -11.12 -23.71 15.24
C ASP A 144 -9.89 -23.31 16.06
N GLY A 145 -10.10 -22.53 17.11
CA GLY A 145 -9.03 -22.04 18.00
C GLY A 145 -8.43 -20.69 17.64
N VAL A 146 -8.83 -20.05 16.53
CA VAL A 146 -8.45 -18.65 16.26
C VAL A 146 -9.29 -17.71 17.14
N GLU A 147 -8.62 -17.14 18.15
CA GLU A 147 -9.21 -16.21 19.11
C GLU A 147 -9.36 -14.79 18.55
N LEU A 148 -10.44 -14.11 18.93
CA LEU A 148 -10.63 -12.70 18.65
C LEU A 148 -9.84 -11.87 19.67
N ARG A 149 -8.81 -11.16 19.21
CA ARG A 149 -8.01 -10.29 20.07
C ARG A 149 -8.65 -8.91 20.18
N TYR A 150 -8.54 -8.30 21.34
CA TYR A 150 -9.06 -6.98 21.65
C TYR A 150 -7.93 -6.04 22.08
N SER A 151 -7.96 -4.80 21.59
CA SER A 151 -7.13 -3.71 22.11
C SER A 151 -7.89 -2.40 22.11
N SER A 152 -7.58 -1.51 23.06
CA SER A 152 -8.16 -0.18 23.16
C SER A 152 -7.07 0.84 23.47
N ALA A 153 -7.17 2.03 22.89
CA ALA A 153 -6.24 3.13 23.04
C ALA A 153 -7.00 4.45 23.21
N ASP A 154 -6.64 5.21 24.24
CA ASP A 154 -7.07 6.60 24.41
C ASP A 154 -6.28 7.49 23.44
N LEU A 155 -6.99 8.18 22.55
CA LEU A 155 -6.41 9.09 21.56
C LEU A 155 -6.34 10.54 22.08
N GLY A 156 -6.84 10.80 23.29
CA GLY A 156 -6.96 12.13 23.88
C GLY A 156 -8.27 12.83 23.50
N GLN A 157 -8.58 13.94 24.18
CA GLN A 157 -9.81 14.73 23.97
C GLN A 157 -11.12 13.93 24.13
N GLY A 158 -11.09 12.84 24.90
CA GLY A 158 -12.24 11.95 25.10
C GLY A 158 -12.46 10.95 23.95
N GLU A 159 -11.52 10.87 23.01
CA GLU A 159 -11.55 9.89 21.91
C GLU A 159 -10.89 8.57 22.32
N THR A 160 -11.52 7.46 21.99
CA THR A 160 -10.99 6.12 22.20
C THR A 160 -11.09 5.31 20.92
N GLU A 161 -9.98 4.74 20.48
CA GLU A 161 -9.97 3.73 19.43
C GLU A 161 -10.01 2.34 20.06
N THR A 162 -10.89 1.50 19.56
CA THR A 162 -10.98 0.09 19.94
C THR A 162 -10.82 -0.76 18.69
N ARG A 163 -10.07 -1.86 18.81
CA ARG A 163 -9.77 -2.77 17.72
C ARG A 163 -10.03 -4.22 18.13
N TRP A 164 -10.74 -4.93 17.26
CA TRP A 164 -10.97 -6.37 17.35
C TRP A 164 -10.31 -7.05 16.17
N THR A 165 -9.50 -8.08 16.41
CA THR A 165 -8.63 -8.65 15.38
C THR A 165 -8.61 -10.18 15.41
N TYR A 166 -8.87 -10.79 14.26
CA TYR A 166 -8.46 -12.16 13.96
C TYR A 166 -7.14 -12.15 13.19
N SER A 167 -6.24 -13.08 13.51
CA SER A 167 -5.03 -13.29 12.71
C SER A 167 -4.54 -14.72 12.81
N TRP A 168 -4.18 -15.32 11.69
CA TRP A 168 -3.58 -16.64 11.62
C TRP A 168 -2.84 -16.85 10.29
N VAL A 169 -2.09 -17.96 10.20
CA VAL A 169 -1.54 -18.47 8.93
C VAL A 169 -2.31 -19.74 8.59
N ASP A 170 -2.85 -19.82 7.38
CA ASP A 170 -3.63 -20.99 6.97
C ASP A 170 -2.73 -22.16 6.49
N ALA A 171 -3.37 -23.29 6.15
CA ALA A 171 -2.65 -24.49 5.71
C ALA A 171 -1.88 -24.32 4.39
N ALA A 172 -2.23 -23.31 3.58
CA ALA A 172 -1.51 -22.97 2.36
C ALA A 172 -0.34 -21.99 2.62
N GLY A 173 -0.17 -21.54 3.86
CA GLY A 173 0.88 -20.58 4.25
C GLY A 173 0.45 -19.12 4.08
N ARG A 174 -0.82 -18.85 3.79
CA ARG A 174 -1.31 -17.47 3.63
C ARG A 174 -1.48 -16.82 4.98
N SER A 175 -0.96 -15.60 5.12
CA SER A 175 -1.16 -14.81 6.33
C SER A 175 -2.47 -14.05 6.22
N ILE A 176 -3.37 -14.26 7.19
CA ILE A 176 -4.70 -13.63 7.22
C ILE A 176 -4.78 -12.74 8.44
N LEU A 177 -5.22 -11.51 8.23
CA LEU A 177 -5.54 -10.52 9.26
C LEU A 177 -6.91 -9.93 8.94
N VAL A 178 -7.81 -9.94 9.90
CA VAL A 178 -9.13 -9.30 9.78
C VAL A 178 -9.39 -8.48 11.02
N GLU A 179 -9.80 -7.24 10.85
CA GLU A 179 -9.99 -6.30 11.94
C GLU A 179 -11.24 -5.45 11.79
N GLU A 180 -11.89 -5.19 12.92
CA GLU A 180 -12.82 -4.08 13.13
C GLU A 180 -12.08 -3.01 13.93
N ILE A 181 -12.15 -1.77 13.46
CA ILE A 181 -11.63 -0.61 14.16
C ILE A 181 -12.80 0.34 14.42
N LYS A 182 -12.96 0.79 15.66
CA LYS A 182 -14.02 1.68 16.09
C LYS A 182 -13.41 2.86 16.83
N GLY A 183 -13.75 4.08 16.40
CA GLY A 183 -13.49 5.29 17.17
C GLY A 183 -14.75 5.77 17.85
N GLU A 184 -14.68 6.06 19.14
CA GLU A 184 -15.76 6.66 19.93
C GLU A 184 -15.27 7.93 20.61
N ILE A 185 -16.16 8.92 20.74
CA ILE A 185 -15.93 10.08 21.61
C ILE A 185 -16.89 9.98 22.79
N TYR A 186 -16.36 9.94 24.00
CA TYR A 186 -17.16 9.84 25.24
C TYR A 186 -17.65 11.21 25.73
N ASP A 187 -18.16 12.04 24.82
CA ASP A 187 -18.74 13.37 25.13
C ASP A 187 -20.29 13.38 25.06
N GLY A 188 -20.91 12.27 24.65
CA GLY A 188 -22.36 12.10 24.53
C GLY A 188 -23.00 12.80 23.32
N ALA A 189 -22.22 13.42 22.43
CA ALA A 189 -22.70 14.22 21.31
C ALA A 189 -22.14 13.80 19.94
N THR A 190 -20.98 13.13 19.89
CA THR A 190 -20.24 12.95 18.64
C THR A 190 -20.35 11.52 18.06
N PRO A 191 -20.44 11.34 16.71
CA PRO A 191 -20.64 10.03 16.12
C PRO A 191 -19.43 9.11 16.31
N ALA A 192 -19.70 7.88 16.72
CA ALA A 192 -18.74 6.79 16.60
C ALA A 192 -18.52 6.47 15.11
N TRP A 193 -17.26 6.30 14.69
CA TRP A 193 -16.96 5.74 13.37
C TRP A 193 -16.52 4.29 13.52
N ARG A 194 -16.73 3.53 12.45
CA ARG A 194 -16.32 2.13 12.36
C ARG A 194 -15.73 1.87 10.99
N SER A 195 -14.66 1.08 10.94
CA SER A 195 -14.11 0.54 9.72
C SER A 195 -13.83 -0.94 9.89
N LEU A 196 -13.89 -1.66 8.77
CA LEU A 196 -13.50 -3.04 8.66
C LEU A 196 -12.32 -3.13 7.70
N ARG A 197 -11.35 -3.98 8.04
CA ARG A 197 -10.20 -4.23 7.18
C ARG A 197 -9.86 -5.71 7.17
N ALA A 198 -9.50 -6.22 6.01
CA ALA A 198 -8.82 -7.51 5.91
C ALA A 198 -7.61 -7.40 5.02
N VAL A 199 -6.57 -8.13 5.41
CA VAL A 199 -5.33 -8.29 4.67
C VAL A 199 -5.05 -9.78 4.56
N ILE A 200 -4.89 -10.25 3.33
CA ILE A 200 -4.42 -11.60 3.02
C ILE A 200 -3.14 -11.45 2.24
N ILE A 201 -2.06 -12.07 2.71
CA ILE A 201 -0.78 -12.11 2.00
C ILE A 201 -0.56 -13.55 1.57
N ASP A 202 -0.35 -13.73 0.27
CA ASP A 202 -0.13 -15.02 -0.40
C ASP A 202 1.05 -14.89 -1.36
N GLY A 203 2.23 -15.27 -0.88
CA GLY A 203 3.48 -15.09 -1.61
C GLY A 203 3.80 -13.62 -1.88
N ASP A 204 3.93 -13.26 -3.16
CA ASP A 204 4.25 -11.92 -3.66
C ASP A 204 3.01 -11.06 -3.95
N GLY A 205 1.81 -11.55 -3.62
CA GLY A 205 0.56 -10.82 -3.79
C GLY A 205 -0.36 -10.93 -2.60
N GLY A 206 -1.60 -10.47 -2.80
CA GLY A 206 -2.56 -10.48 -1.72
C GLY A 206 -3.90 -9.86 -2.04
N LEU A 207 -4.70 -9.77 -0.98
CA LEU A 207 -6.01 -9.15 -0.98
C LEU A 207 -6.07 -8.13 0.15
N LEU A 208 -6.58 -6.94 -0.17
CA LEU A 208 -6.92 -5.91 0.80
C LEU A 208 -8.40 -5.62 0.69
N LEU A 209 -9.13 -5.80 1.78
CA LEU A 209 -10.49 -5.29 1.94
C LEU A 209 -10.45 -4.07 2.84
N SER A 210 -11.10 -3.00 2.42
CA SER A 210 -11.34 -1.80 3.24
C SER A 210 -12.84 -1.49 3.20
N GLY A 211 -13.48 -1.62 4.35
CA GLY A 211 -14.93 -1.51 4.52
C GLY A 211 -15.32 -0.40 5.47
N ARG A 212 -16.44 0.26 5.16
CA ARG A 212 -17.07 1.29 5.98
C ARG A 212 -18.56 1.40 5.61
N ASP A 213 -19.40 1.66 6.61
CA ASP A 213 -20.82 1.98 6.43
C ASP A 213 -21.59 0.95 5.58
N GLY A 214 -21.33 -0.35 5.80
CA GLY A 214 -22.04 -1.46 5.13
C GLY A 214 -21.51 -1.84 3.75
N THR A 215 -20.53 -1.12 3.22
CA THR A 215 -19.89 -1.44 1.94
C THR A 215 -18.39 -1.65 2.11
N ALA A 216 -17.76 -2.38 1.19
CA ALA A 216 -16.32 -2.52 1.16
C ALA A 216 -15.75 -2.53 -0.24
N VAL A 217 -14.51 -2.07 -0.34
CA VAL A 217 -13.69 -2.18 -1.54
C VAL A 217 -12.70 -3.31 -1.33
N ILE A 218 -12.71 -4.27 -2.25
CA ILE A 218 -11.71 -5.34 -2.33
C ILE A 218 -10.72 -4.97 -3.43
N THR A 219 -9.44 -4.94 -3.10
CA THR A 219 -8.34 -4.88 -4.06
C THR A 219 -7.54 -6.18 -4.00
N GLU A 220 -7.33 -6.78 -5.16
CA GLU A 220 -6.52 -7.98 -5.35
C GLU A 220 -5.32 -7.62 -6.23
N GLY A 221 -4.13 -8.10 -5.85
CA GLY A 221 -2.88 -7.70 -6.50
C GLY A 221 -1.75 -8.69 -6.27
#